data_AF-A0A3C1KNE6-F1
#
_entry.id   AF-A0A3C1KNE6-F1
#
_cell.length_a   1.000
_cell.length_b   1.000
_cell.length_c   1.000
_cell.angle_alpha   90.00
_cell.angle_beta   90.00
_cell.angle_gamma   90.00
#
_symmetry.space_group_name_H-M   'P 1'
#
loop_
_entity.id
_entity.type
_entity.pdbx_description
1 polymer ?
#
loop_
_entity_poly.entity_id
_entity_poly.type
_entity_poly.pdbx_seq_one_letter_code
_entity_poly.pdbx_strand_id
1 'polypeptide(L)' 'FPCNQFGKQDPGSNDEIMEFCQVNYGVSFPMFAKVDVNGATADPLFQHLKKQAPGALGSQGIKWNFTKFLIDTEGE' A
#
# COMPACT_ATOMS: atom_id res chain seq x y z
N PHE A 1 1.81 -2.71 -3.19
CA PHE A 1 1.03 -3.58 -2.29
C PHE A 1 -0.45 -3.30 -2.49
N PRO A 2 -1.25 -4.29 -2.91
CA PRO A 2 -2.71 -4.24 -2.86
C PRO A 2 -3.23 -4.05 -1.43
N CYS A 3 -4.39 -3.42 -1.25
CA CYS A 3 -5.00 -3.22 0.07
C CYS A 3 -6.52 -3.01 -0.05
N ASN A 4 -7.30 -3.70 0.78
CA ASN A 4 -8.77 -3.63 0.72
C ASN A 4 -9.41 -2.71 1.78
N GLN A 5 -8.61 -1.97 2.54
CA GLN A 5 -9.09 -1.15 3.67
C GLN A 5 -9.81 0.14 3.23
N PHE A 6 -9.65 0.55 1.97
CA PHE A 6 -10.19 1.80 1.44
C PHE A 6 -11.35 1.51 0.48
N GLY A 7 -12.58 1.72 0.95
CA GLY A 7 -13.79 1.53 0.15
C GLY A 7 -14.01 0.10 -0.36
N LYS A 8 -13.29 -0.89 0.17
CA LYS A 8 -13.25 -2.27 -0.34
C LYS A 8 -12.98 -2.36 -1.85
N GLN A 9 -12.12 -1.48 -2.37
CA GLN A 9 -11.82 -1.37 -3.80
C GLN A 9 -10.92 -2.50 -4.33
N ASP A 10 -10.42 -3.37 -3.45
CA ASP A 10 -9.49 -4.45 -3.80
C ASP A 10 -9.89 -5.81 -3.16
N PRO A 11 -11.11 -6.31 -3.45
CA PRO A 11 -11.69 -7.45 -2.76
C PRO A 11 -11.10 -8.80 -3.19
N GLY A 12 -10.49 -8.87 -4.38
CA GLY A 12 -9.99 -10.10 -4.99
C GLY A 12 -8.84 -10.77 -4.23
N SER A 13 -8.54 -12.02 -4.59
CA SER A 13 -7.34 -12.73 -4.16
C SER A 13 -6.08 -12.13 -4.77
N ASN A 14 -4.91 -12.45 -4.21
CA ASN A 14 -3.63 -11.95 -4.72
C ASN A 14 -3.44 -12.28 -6.22
N ASP A 15 -3.85 -13.47 -6.64
CA ASP A 15 -3.70 -13.93 -8.03
C ASP A 15 -4.62 -13.16 -8.97
N GLU A 16 -5.90 -12.97 -8.60
CA GLU A 16 -6.87 -12.19 -9.37
C GLU A 16 -6.43 -10.73 -9.53
N ILE A 17 -5.88 -10.12 -8.48
CA ILE A 17 -5.39 -8.74 -8.50
C ILE A 17 -4.18 -8.60 -9.42
N MET A 18 -3.23 -9.55 -9.33
CA MET A 18 -2.04 -9.55 -10.17
C MET A 18 -2.41 -9.68 -11.64
N GLU A 19 -3.27 -10.65 -11.98
CA GLU A 19 -3.74 -10.85 -13.34
C GLU A 19 -4.47 -9.61 -13.87
N PHE A 20 -5.39 -9.05 -13.08
CA PHE A 20 -6.12 -7.83 -13.45
C PHE A 20 -5.17 -6.66 -13.75
N CYS A 21 -4.17 -6.41 -12.90
CA CYS A 21 -3.23 -5.31 -13.10
C CYS A 21 -2.31 -5.51 -14.31
N GLN A 22 -1.85 -6.74 -14.56
CA GLN A 22 -1.00 -7.04 -15.71
C GLN A 22 -1.78 -6.91 -17.03
N VAL A 23 -2.98 -7.49 -17.10
CA VAL A 23 -3.79 -7.50 -18.32
C VAL A 23 -4.31 -6.10 -18.67
N ASN A 24 -4.78 -5.34 -17.68
CA ASN A 24 -5.49 -4.08 -17.93
C ASN A 24 -4.59 -2.84 -17.90
N TYR A 25 -3.47 -2.88 -17.17
CA TYR A 25 -2.60 -1.71 -16.98
C TYR A 25 -1.15 -1.93 -17.42
N GLY A 26 -0.77 -3.15 -17.83
CA GLY A 26 0.56 -3.43 -18.36
C GLY A 26 1.68 -3.11 -17.37
N VAL A 27 1.42 -3.22 -16.06
CA VAL A 27 2.40 -2.89 -15.02
C VAL A 27 3.64 -3.77 -15.17
N SER A 28 4.81 -3.15 -15.31
CA SER A 28 6.08 -3.85 -15.47
C SER A 28 6.86 -4.00 -14.15
N PHE A 29 6.27 -3.56 -13.04
CA PHE A 29 6.89 -3.60 -11.72
C PHE A 29 6.36 -4.76 -10.88
N PRO A 30 7.16 -5.27 -9.91
CA PRO A 30 6.72 -6.32 -9.01
C PRO A 30 5.48 -5.90 -8.20
N MET A 31 4.47 -6.75 -8.21
CA MET A 31 3.33 -6.65 -7.31
C MET A 31 3.54 -7.58 -6.12
N PHE A 32 3.39 -7.06 -4.92
CA PHE A 32 3.46 -7.83 -3.68
C PHE A 32 2.07 -8.35 -3.28
N ALA A 33 2.03 -9.28 -2.33
CA ALA A 33 0.78 -9.74 -1.73
C ALA A 33 -0.01 -8.60 -1.07
N LYS A 34 -1.34 -8.79 -0.99
CA LYS A 34 -2.25 -7.88 -0.29
C LYS A 34 -1.92 -7.83 1.20
N VAL A 35 -1.89 -6.62 1.75
CA VAL A 35 -1.63 -6.37 3.17
C VAL A 35 -2.56 -5.30 3.73
N ASP A 36 -2.70 -5.28 5.05
CA ASP A 36 -3.26 -4.14 5.76
C ASP A 36 -2.19 -3.06 5.92
N VAL A 37 -2.57 -1.80 5.74
CA VAL A 37 -1.66 -0.65 5.87
C VAL A 37 -2.01 0.24 7.07
N ASN A 38 -3.22 0.07 7.63
CA ASN A 38 -3.73 0.73 8.82
C ASN A 38 -4.23 -0.29 9.86
N GLY A 39 -4.40 0.15 11.10
CA GLY A 39 -4.87 -0.69 12.19
C GLY A 39 -3.76 -1.51 12.87
N ALA A 40 -4.15 -2.36 13.81
CA ALA A 40 -3.22 -3.17 14.61
C ALA A 40 -2.55 -4.30 13.79
N THR A 41 -3.18 -4.71 12.69
CA THR A 41 -2.68 -5.74 11.75
C THR A 41 -1.88 -5.14 10.60
N ALA A 42 -1.62 -3.82 10.61
CA ALA A 42 -0.85 -3.18 9.57
C ALA A 42 0.53 -3.82 9.43
N ASP A 43 0.96 -4.04 8.20
CA ASP A 43 2.29 -4.59 7.91
C ASP A 43 3.39 -3.70 8.53
N PRO A 44 4.45 -4.29 9.13
CA PRO A 44 5.53 -3.53 9.78
C PRO A 44 6.14 -2.43 8.91
N LEU A 45 6.24 -2.64 7.60
CA LEU A 45 6.74 -1.61 6.67
C LEU A 45 5.85 -0.36 6.72
N PHE A 46 4.53 -0.52 6.64
CA PHE A 46 3.60 0.61 6.67
C PHE A 46 3.49 1.24 8.06
N GLN A 47 3.72 0.49 9.13
CA GLN A 47 3.88 1.08 10.47
C GLN A 47 5.10 2.00 10.52
N HIS A 48 6.23 1.55 9.97
CA HIS A 48 7.47 2.34 9.90
C HIS A 48 7.30 3.59 9.03
N LEU A 49 6.82 3.44 7.79
CA LEU A 49 6.68 4.53 6.83
C LEU A 49 5.77 5.65 7.35
N LYS A 50 4.63 5.30 7.96
CA LYS A 50 3.70 6.29 8.52
C LYS A 50 4.26 7.03 9.73
N LYS A 51 5.24 6.43 10.43
CA LYS A 51 5.96 7.06 11.53
C LYS A 51 7.05 8.01 11.02
N GLN A 52 7.78 7.62 9.97
CA GLN A 52 8.84 8.44 9.36
C GLN A 52 8.29 9.64 8.60
N ALA A 53 7.25 9.43 7.81
CA ALA A 53 6.61 10.44 6.98
C ALA A 53 5.13 10.59 7.35
N PRO A 54 4.80 11.21 8.51
CA PRO A 54 3.42 11.43 8.90
C PRO A 54 2.73 12.42 7.96
N GLY A 55 1.43 12.25 7.76
CA GLY A 55 0.61 13.21 7.01
C GLY A 55 0.38 14.51 7.78
N ALA A 56 -0.52 15.34 7.24
CA ALA A 56 -0.89 16.61 7.85
C ALA A 56 -1.24 16.47 9.34
N LEU A 57 -0.78 17.44 10.13
CA LEU A 57 -0.94 17.50 11.60
C LEU A 57 -0.40 16.25 12.33
N GLY A 58 0.64 15.60 11.79
CA GLY A 58 1.25 14.42 12.41
C GLY A 58 0.43 13.14 12.26
N SER A 59 -0.57 13.11 11.38
CA SER A 59 -1.43 11.94 11.26
C SER A 59 -0.73 10.76 10.60
N GLN A 60 -0.71 9.61 11.29
CA GLN A 60 -0.04 8.39 10.82
C GLN A 60 -1.00 7.42 10.12
N GLY A 61 -2.21 7.86 9.76
CA GLY A 61 -3.15 7.05 9.01
C GLY A 61 -3.01 7.32 7.52
N ILE A 62 -2.79 6.26 6.72
CA ILE A 62 -2.93 6.36 5.27
C ILE A 62 -4.39 6.67 4.97
N LYS A 63 -4.64 7.75 4.23
CA LYS A 63 -5.99 8.30 4.07
C LYS A 63 -6.81 7.60 3.00
N TRP A 64 -6.14 7.15 1.95
CA TRP A 64 -6.79 6.53 0.80
C TRP A 64 -5.80 5.74 -0.06
N ASN A 65 -6.35 5.03 -1.05
CA ASN A 65 -5.61 4.38 -2.12
C ASN A 65 -4.63 5.35 -2.81
N PHE A 66 -3.53 4.80 -3.32
CA PHE A 66 -2.48 5.54 -4.05
C PHE A 66 -1.74 6.61 -3.22
N THR A 67 -1.72 6.48 -1.88
CA THR A 67 -0.74 7.21 -1.05
C THR A 67 0.67 6.71 -1.38
N LYS A 68 1.64 7.63 -1.45
CA LYS A 68 3.00 7.36 -1.93
C LYS A 68 3.99 7.72 -0.84
N PHE A 69 5.04 6.90 -0.72
CA PHE A 69 6.22 7.19 0.08
C PHE A 69 7.39 7.26 -0.89
N LEU A 70 8.24 8.26 -0.72
CA LEU A 70 9.51 8.36 -1.42
C LEU A 70 10.58 7.89 -0.44
N ILE A 71 11.40 6.95 -0.87
CA ILE A 71 12.51 6.40 -0.10
C ILE A 71 13.78 6.68 -0.90
N ASP A 72 14.81 7.18 -0.23
CA ASP A 72 16.09 7.47 -0.87
C ASP A 72 16.95 6.19 -1.05
N THR A 73 18.18 6.36 -1.53
CA THR A 73 19.11 5.25 -1.79
C THR A 73 19.71 4.64 -0.53
N GLU A 74 19.63 5.33 0.61
CA GLU A 74 20.07 4.84 1.92
C GLU A 74 18.95 4.07 2.64
N GLY A 75 17.71 4.25 2.19
CA GLY A 75 16.53 3.53 2.68
C GLY A 75 15.63 4.37 3.59
N GLU A 76 15.81 5.69 3.62
CA GLU A 76 15.05 6.63 4.46
C GLU A 76 13.95 7.39 3.68
#